data_AF-A0A966HH54-F1
#
_entry.id   AF-A0A966HH54-F1
#
_cell.length_a   1.000
_cell.length_b   1.000
_cell.length_c   1.000
_cell.angle_alpha   90.00
_cell.angle_beta   90.00
_cell.angle_gamma   90.00
#
_symmetry.space_group_name_H-M   'P 1'
#
loop_
_entity.id
_entity.type
_entity.pdbx_description
1 polymer ?
#
loop_
_entity_poly.entity_id
_entity_poly.type
_entity_poly.pdbx_seq_one_letter_code
_entity_poly.pdbx_strand_id
1 'polypeptide(L)' 'MKNFNSIPQIDNRPDRIKQASKLINFLLANNLEEKYSSIFSLASELELPLGVNKYPHEEAADEDFKKLKRLCLEAGLDI' A
#
# COMPACT_ATOMS: atom_id res chain seq x y z
N MET A 1 -24.82 29.21 12.52
CA MET A 1 -23.43 28.72 12.62
C MET A 1 -23.44 27.20 12.77
N LYS A 2 -22.89 26.49 11.78
CA LYS A 2 -22.09 25.23 11.87
C LYS A 2 -22.08 24.57 10.49
N ASN A 3 -20.98 24.80 9.76
CA ASN A 3 -20.66 24.09 8.52
C ASN A 3 -20.24 22.67 8.90
N PHE A 4 -21.06 21.67 8.55
CA PHE A 4 -20.63 20.27 8.48
C PHE A 4 -20.29 19.98 7.03
N ASN A 5 -19.15 20.49 6.56
CA ASN A 5 -18.50 19.91 5.38
C ASN A 5 -17.89 18.59 5.82
N SER A 6 -18.72 17.54 5.88
CA SER A 6 -18.23 16.17 5.83
C SER A 6 -17.63 15.99 4.45
N ILE A 7 -16.33 16.26 4.32
CA ILE A 7 -15.56 15.87 3.15
C ILE A 7 -15.80 14.35 3.03
N PRO A 8 -16.36 13.83 1.92
CA PRO A 8 -16.45 12.40 1.75
C PRO A 8 -15.02 11.88 1.86
N GLN A 9 -14.76 10.95 2.79
CA GLN A 9 -13.51 10.23 2.82
C GLN A 9 -13.41 9.53 1.47
N ILE A 10 -12.62 10.10 0.55
CA ILE A 10 -12.42 9.52 -0.77
C ILE A 10 -11.78 8.18 -0.52
N ASP A 11 -12.50 7.12 -0.87
CA ASP A 11 -12.01 5.76 -0.78
C ASP A 11 -10.82 5.63 -1.75
N ASN A 12 -9.61 5.89 -1.24
CA ASN A 12 -8.37 5.78 -1.99
C ASN A 12 -7.84 4.33 -1.97
N ARG A 13 -8.59 3.35 -1.41
CA ARG A 13 -8.20 1.93 -1.39
C ARG A 13 -7.93 1.36 -2.78
N PRO A 14 -8.75 1.59 -3.82
CA PRO A 14 -8.45 1.07 -5.15
C PRO A 14 -7.14 1.62 -5.73
N ASP A 15 -6.73 2.83 -5.36
CA ASP A 15 -5.45 3.40 -5.78
C ASP A 15 -4.25 2.79 -5.04
N ARG A 16 -4.39 2.52 -3.74
CA ARG A 16 -3.38 1.83 -2.92
C ARG A 16 -3.11 0.41 -3.40
N ILE A 17 -4.17 -0.36 -3.64
CA ILE A 17 -4.07 -1.74 -4.16
C ILE A 17 -3.39 -1.74 -5.52
N LYS A 18 -3.75 -0.80 -6.42
CA LYS A 18 -3.09 -0.65 -7.72
C LYS A 18 -1.61 -0.30 -7.58
N GLN A 19 -1.23 0.58 -6.65
CA GLN A 19 0.17 0.93 -6.40
C GLN A 19 0.97 -0.26 -5.83
N ALA A 20 0.40 -0.98 -4.86
CA ALA A 20 1.01 -2.19 -4.32
C ALA A 20 1.20 -3.27 -5.39
N SER A 21 0.17 -3.53 -6.20
CA SER A 21 0.25 -4.50 -7.31
C SER A 21 1.27 -4.09 -8.38
N LYS A 22 1.36 -2.80 -8.73
CA LYS A 22 2.41 -2.29 -9.63
C LYS A 22 3.81 -2.53 -9.08
N LEU A 23 4.03 -2.29 -7.78
CA LEU A 23 5.30 -2.52 -7.13
C LEU A 23 5.67 -4.00 -7.10
N ILE A 24 4.74 -4.88 -6.74
CA ILE A 24 4.94 -6.34 -6.75
C ILE A 24 5.37 -6.79 -8.15
N ASN A 25 4.64 -6.37 -9.19
CA ASN A 25 4.96 -6.70 -10.58
C ASN A 25 6.33 -6.16 -11.00
N PHE A 26 6.68 -4.93 -10.60
CA PHE A 26 8.00 -4.37 -10.85
C PHE A 26 9.12 -5.20 -10.20
N LEU A 27 8.96 -5.59 -8.94
CA LEU A 27 9.94 -6.38 -8.21
C LEU A 27 10.14 -7.75 -8.85
N LEU A 28 9.05 -8.46 -9.16
CA LEU A 28 9.11 -9.78 -9.81
C LEU A 28 9.72 -9.69 -11.22
N ALA A 29 9.32 -8.69 -12.02
CA ALA A 29 9.83 -8.54 -13.38
C ALA A 29 11.34 -8.28 -13.43
N ASN A 30 11.92 -7.74 -12.34
CA ASN A 30 13.35 -7.46 -12.23
C ASN A 30 14.10 -8.49 -11.35
N ASN A 31 13.44 -9.54 -10.85
CA ASN A 31 13.99 -10.51 -9.89
C ASN A 31 14.56 -9.83 -8.62
N LEU A 32 13.86 -8.83 -8.11
CA LEU A 32 14.25 -8.03 -6.95
C LEU A 32 13.47 -8.38 -5.68
N GLU A 33 12.56 -9.34 -5.74
CA GLU A 33 11.70 -9.77 -4.64
C GLU A 33 12.49 -10.28 -3.43
N GLU A 34 13.60 -10.99 -3.64
CA GLU A 34 14.45 -11.42 -2.52
C GLU A 34 15.25 -10.25 -1.94
N LYS A 35 15.77 -9.37 -2.82
CA LYS A 35 16.54 -8.19 -2.43
C LYS A 35 15.71 -7.20 -1.62
N TYR A 36 14.44 -7.02 -1.98
CA TYR A 36 13.50 -6.14 -1.30
C TYR A 36 12.37 -6.94 -0.64
N SER A 37 12.70 -8.07 -0.01
CA SER A 37 11.73 -9.00 0.58
C SER A 37 10.77 -8.36 1.56
N SER A 38 11.22 -7.39 2.36
CA SER A 38 10.35 -6.63 3.27
C SER A 38 9.34 -5.75 2.53
N ILE A 39 9.75 -5.11 1.43
CA ILE A 39 8.88 -4.29 0.58
C ILE A 39 7.88 -5.18 -0.15
N PHE A 40 8.36 -6.27 -0.74
CA PHE A 40 7.55 -7.25 -1.45
C PHE A 40 6.47 -7.87 -0.55
N SER A 41 6.84 -8.29 0.66
CA SER A 41 5.91 -8.90 1.61
C SER A 41 4.81 -7.92 2.01
N LEU A 42 5.19 -6.69 2.37
CA LEU A 42 4.24 -5.65 2.79
C LEU A 42 3.33 -5.22 1.64
N ALA A 43 3.86 -5.08 0.43
CA ALA A 43 3.05 -4.79 -0.76
C ALA A 43 2.06 -5.92 -1.05
N SER A 44 2.49 -7.18 -0.92
CA SER A 44 1.63 -8.35 -1.11
C SER A 44 0.49 -8.36 -0.09
N GLU A 45 0.77 -8.06 1.18
CA GLU A 45 -0.26 -7.90 2.21
C GLU A 45 -1.24 -6.77 1.85
N LEU A 46 -0.76 -5.64 1.34
CA LEU A 46 -1.59 -4.49 0.95
C LEU A 46 -2.38 -4.69 -0.36
N GLU A 47 -1.95 -5.57 -1.26
CA GLU A 47 -2.69 -5.93 -2.48
C GLU A 47 -3.93 -6.78 -2.17
N LEU A 48 -3.88 -7.58 -1.10
CA LEU A 48 -4.94 -8.53 -0.78
C LEU A 48 -6.28 -7.81 -0.49
N PRO A 49 -7.40 -8.31 -1.04
CA PRO A 49 -8.72 -7.75 -0.76
C PRO A 49 -9.07 -7.89 0.73
N LEU A 50 -9.84 -6.93 1.26
CA LEU A 50 -10.17 -6.77 2.69
C LEU A 50 -10.70 -8.03 3.39
N GLY A 51 -11.27 -8.99 2.67
CA GLY A 51 -11.75 -10.27 3.22
C GLY A 51 -10.66 -11.33 3.47
N VAL A 52 -9.45 -11.10 2.94
CA VAL A 52 -8.25 -11.95 3.11
C VAL A 52 -7.16 -11.19 3.85
N ASN A 53 -7.28 -9.87 3.91
CA ASN A 53 -6.26 -8.99 4.44
C ASN A 53 -6.26 -9.00 5.98
N LYS A 54 -5.07 -8.95 6.58
CA LYS A 54 -4.87 -8.93 8.03
C LYS A 54 -5.35 -7.63 8.69
N TYR A 55 -5.80 -6.65 7.92
CA TYR A 55 -6.24 -5.35 8.41
C TYR A 55 -7.72 -5.37 8.79
N PRO A 56 -8.07 -5.40 10.09
CA PRO A 56 -9.46 -5.31 10.53
C PRO A 56 -10.06 -3.92 10.30
N HIS A 57 -9.22 -2.89 10.09
CA HIS A 57 -9.62 -1.49 9.94
C HIS A 57 -8.81 -0.78 8.84
N GLU A 58 -9.45 0.15 8.13
CA GLU A 58 -8.88 0.90 7.01
C GLU A 58 -7.66 1.75 7.43
N GLU A 59 -7.63 2.24 8.67
CA GLU A 59 -6.52 3.01 9.24
C GLU A 59 -5.23 2.21 9.33
N ALA A 60 -5.30 0.91 9.63
CA ALA A 60 -4.12 0.06 9.71
C ALA A 60 -3.49 -0.17 8.32
N ALA A 61 -4.34 -0.31 7.29
CA ALA A 61 -3.88 -0.40 5.91
C ALA A 61 -3.26 0.92 5.41
N ASP A 62 -3.72 2.08 5.89
CA ASP A 62 -3.10 3.38 5.58
C ASP A 62 -1.72 3.53 6.22
N GLU A 63 -1.56 3.17 7.48
CA GLU A 63 -0.27 3.22 8.16
C GLU A 63 0.76 2.29 7.50
N ASP A 64 0.36 1.08 7.14
CA ASP A 64 1.24 0.14 6.45
C ASP A 64 1.54 0.57 5.00
N PHE A 65 0.60 1.24 4.32
CA PHE A 65 0.89 1.84 3.02
C PHE A 65 1.88 3.01 3.12
N LYS A 66 1.80 3.84 4.16
CA LYS A 66 2.82 4.88 4.43
C LYS A 66 4.18 4.26 4.72
N LYS A 67 4.21 3.18 5.49
CA LYS A 67 5.43 2.41 5.78
C LYS A 67 6.03 1.85 4.49
N LEU A 68 5.21 1.29 3.59
CA LEU A 68 5.63 0.80 2.29
C LEU A 68 6.30 1.92 1.47
N LYS A 69 5.66 3.08 1.38
CA LYS A 69 6.23 4.25 0.67
C LYS A 69 7.58 4.66 1.24
N ARG A 70 7.71 4.70 2.56
CA ARG A 70 8.98 5.03 3.22
C ARG A 70 10.08 4.04 2.87
N LEU A 71 9.80 2.73 2.93
CA LEU A 71 10.77 1.70 2.60
C LEU A 71 11.20 1.78 1.13
N CYS A 72 10.27 2.11 0.22
CA CYS A 72 10.59 2.30 -1.19
C CYS A 72 11.52 3.51 -1.38
N LEU A 73 11.22 4.65 -0.75
CA LEU A 73 12.09 5.83 -0.79
C LEU A 73 13.49 5.54 -0.24
N GLU A 74 13.60 4.86 0.90
CA GLU A 74 14.89 4.47 1.49
C GLU A 74 15.66 3.50 0.58
N ALA A 75 14.96 2.67 -0.19
CA ALA A 75 15.52 1.76 -1.18
C ALA A 75 15.84 2.41 -2.54
N GLY A 76 15.48 3.68 -2.75
CA GLY A 76 15.61 4.38 -4.02
C GLY A 76 14.61 3.94 -5.09
N LEU A 77 13.48 3.37 -4.67
CA LEU A 77 12.35 2.96 -5.52
C LEU A 77 11.27 4.04 -5.46
N ASP A 78 10.91 4.59 -6.62
CA ASP A 78 9.84 5.60 -6.74
C ASP A 78 8.54 4.91 -7.17
N ILE A 79 7.47 5.03 -6.35
CA ILE A 79 6.16 4.39 -6.56
C ILE A 79 4.97 5.31 -6.28
#